data_AF-A0A0K2UXC0-F1
#
_entry.id   AF-A0A0K2UXC0-F1
#
_cell.length_a   1.000
_cell.length_b   1.000
_cell.length_c   1.000
_cell.angle_alpha   90.00
_cell.angle_beta   90.00
_cell.angle_gamma   90.00
#
_symmetry.space_group_name_H-M   'P 1'
#
loop_
_entity.id
_entity.type
_entity.pdbx_description
1 polymer ?
#
loop_
_entity_poly.entity_id
_entity_poly.type
_entity_poly.pdbx_seq_one_letter_code
_entity_poly.pdbx_strand_id
1 'polypeptide(L)'
;HLLLLWRNNPCVVIGRHQNPWVETNVPFLRDHDIDLARRNSGGGTVFHDLGNINCTFFTHRDQYRRRHNLEIICSAIQRLTNLDVGINSREDIVLNSEHKISGTAAKLGRCSAYHHCTVLVDVNAAVLHDSLSSKVGNVESRATQSVRVPVKNI
;
A
#
# COMPACT_ATOMS: atom_id res chain seq x y z
N HIS A 1 7.92 -13.12 16.19
CA HIS A 1 7.46 -12.52 14.93
C HIS A 1 6.06 -13.04 14.64
N LEU A 2 5.08 -12.18 14.40
CA LEU A 2 3.71 -12.56 14.02
C LEU A 2 3.44 -12.03 12.61
N LEU A 3 2.85 -12.85 11.74
CA LEU A 3 2.34 -12.43 10.43
C LEU A 3 0.81 -12.46 10.46
N LEU A 4 0.19 -11.33 10.12
CA LEU A 4 -1.24 -11.20 9.87
C LEU A 4 -1.47 -10.99 8.38
N LEU A 5 -2.30 -11.84 7.78
CA LEU A 5 -2.80 -11.69 6.42
C LEU A 5 -4.26 -11.25 6.47
N TRP A 6 -4.62 -10.24 5.70
CA TRP A 6 -5.97 -9.67 5.73
C TRP A 6 -6.32 -8.96 4.42
N ARG A 7 -7.62 -8.76 4.20
CA ARG A 7 -8.18 -8.03 3.05
C ARG A 7 -9.27 -7.08 3.54
N ASN A 8 -9.60 -6.09 2.72
CA ASN A 8 -10.67 -5.15 3.00
C ASN A 8 -11.72 -5.21 1.88
N ASN A 9 -12.96 -4.85 2.21
CA ASN A 9 -13.89 -4.34 1.21
C ASN A 9 -13.29 -3.09 0.54
N PRO A 10 -13.82 -2.66 -0.62
CA PRO A 10 -13.31 -1.51 -1.35
C PRO A 10 -13.07 -0.29 -0.45
N CYS A 11 -11.81 0.12 -0.34
CA CYS A 11 -11.44 1.27 0.46
C CYS A 11 -10.17 1.96 -0.03
N VAL A 12 -10.08 3.25 0.22
CA VAL A 12 -8.85 4.03 0.08
C VAL A 12 -8.23 4.23 1.45
N VAL A 13 -6.94 3.89 1.58
CA VAL A 13 -6.19 4.02 2.83
C VAL A 13 -5.10 5.07 2.68
N ILE A 14 -5.32 6.23 3.31
CA ILE A 14 -4.34 7.33 3.36
C ILE A 14 -3.38 7.17 4.54
N GLY A 15 -2.15 7.65 4.38
CA GLY A 15 -1.14 7.73 5.42
C GLY A 15 -1.50 8.72 6.54
N ARG A 16 -0.85 8.56 7.69
CA ARG A 16 -1.13 9.35 8.91
C ARG A 16 -1.15 10.87 8.68
N HIS A 17 -0.25 11.38 7.84
CA HIS A 17 -0.03 12.82 7.64
C HIS A 17 -0.50 13.33 6.27
N GLN A 18 -1.40 12.60 5.60
CA GLN A 18 -1.89 12.95 4.29
C GLN A 18 -3.22 13.73 4.32
N ASN A 19 -3.47 14.49 3.26
CA ASN A 19 -4.71 15.24 3.05
C ASN A 19 -5.65 14.43 2.13
N PRO A 20 -6.80 13.92 2.62
CA PRO A 20 -7.69 13.10 1.80
C PRO A 20 -8.23 13.81 0.56
N TRP A 21 -8.47 15.12 0.63
CA TRP A 21 -9.01 15.89 -0.49
C TRP A 21 -7.99 16.03 -1.64
N VAL A 22 -6.70 16.08 -1.33
CA VAL A 22 -5.61 16.16 -2.32
C VAL A 22 -5.29 14.77 -2.89
N GLU A 23 -5.45 13.74 -2.07
CA GLU A 23 -4.98 12.39 -2.39
C GLU A 23 -6.03 11.51 -3.06
N THR A 24 -7.31 11.84 -2.92
CA THR A 24 -8.42 10.96 -3.31
C THR A 24 -9.52 11.72 -4.04
N ASN A 25 -10.27 11.00 -4.85
CA ASN A 25 -11.47 11.50 -5.50
C ASN A 25 -12.69 11.28 -4.59
N VAL A 26 -12.81 12.09 -3.53
CA VAL A 26 -13.86 11.93 -2.50
C VAL A 26 -15.29 11.79 -3.07
N PRO A 27 -15.71 12.56 -4.11
CA PRO A 27 -17.00 12.32 -4.75
C PRO A 27 -17.15 10.91 -5.33
N PHE A 28 -16.15 10.45 -6.10
CA PHE A 28 -16.17 9.09 -6.67
C PHE A 28 -16.23 8.01 -5.58
N LEU A 29 -15.49 8.17 -4.48
CA LEU A 29 -15.52 7.22 -3.37
C LEU A 29 -16.93 7.11 -2.77
N ARG A 30 -17.59 8.25 -2.57
CA ARG A 30 -18.97 8.29 -2.05
C ARG A 30 -19.96 7.64 -3.03
N ASP A 31 -19.85 7.94 -4.31
CA ASP A 31 -20.80 7.46 -5.32
C ASP A 31 -20.69 5.94 -5.59
N HIS A 32 -19.56 5.32 -5.21
CA HIS A 32 -19.28 3.89 -5.40
C HIS A 32 -19.19 3.11 -4.07
N ASP A 33 -19.65 3.70 -2.96
CA ASP A 33 -19.59 3.08 -1.62
C ASP A 33 -18.19 2.57 -1.23
N ILE A 34 -17.15 3.35 -1.55
CA ILE A 34 -15.74 3.06 -1.24
C ILE A 34 -15.35 3.78 0.05
N ASP A 35 -14.94 3.02 1.06
CA ASP A 35 -14.56 3.59 2.35
C ASP A 35 -13.27 4.42 2.27
N LEU A 36 -13.16 5.44 3.13
CA LEU A 36 -11.92 6.20 3.31
C LEU A 36 -11.38 6.01 4.72
N ALA A 37 -10.21 5.37 4.82
CA ALA A 37 -9.55 5.09 6.09
C ALA A 37 -8.20 5.82 6.21
N ARG A 38 -7.85 6.23 7.43
CA ARG A 38 -6.53 6.77 7.76
C ARG A 38 -5.77 5.78 8.63
N ARG A 39 -4.61 5.34 8.17
CA ARG A 39 -3.76 4.42 8.95
C ARG A 39 -2.84 5.15 9.92
N ASN A 40 -2.35 4.40 10.91
CA ASN A 40 -1.44 4.90 11.94
C ASN A 40 0.05 5.02 11.51
N SER A 41 0.43 4.40 10.40
CA SER A 41 1.74 4.50 9.77
C SER A 41 1.80 5.68 8.77
N GLY A 42 3.00 6.13 8.44
CA GLY A 42 3.23 7.14 7.40
C GLY A 42 3.09 6.57 5.98
N GLY A 43 3.61 7.30 5.00
CA GLY A 43 3.61 6.91 3.58
C GLY A 43 2.43 7.46 2.78
N GLY A 44 2.31 7.01 1.53
CA GLY A 44 1.32 7.48 0.56
C GLY A 44 -0.03 6.76 0.62
N THR A 45 -0.91 7.09 -0.30
CA THR A 45 -2.28 6.59 -0.39
C THR A 45 -2.30 5.32 -1.24
N VAL A 46 -3.11 4.34 -0.84
CA VAL A 46 -3.33 3.09 -1.59
C VAL A 46 -4.81 2.78 -1.66
N PHE A 47 -5.22 2.06 -2.70
CA PHE A 47 -6.55 1.49 -2.83
C PHE A 47 -6.51 0.00 -2.49
N HIS A 48 -7.54 -0.48 -1.79
CA HIS A 48 -7.76 -1.88 -1.49
C HIS A 48 -9.12 -2.31 -2.03
N ASP A 49 -9.18 -3.55 -2.50
CA ASP A 49 -10.39 -4.33 -2.67
C ASP A 49 -10.07 -5.80 -2.29
N LEU A 50 -10.95 -6.74 -2.63
CA LEU A 50 -10.72 -8.17 -2.36
C LEU A 50 -9.59 -8.78 -3.21
N GLY A 51 -9.15 -8.10 -4.27
CA GLY A 51 -7.98 -8.44 -5.07
C GLY A 51 -6.66 -7.96 -4.47
N ASN A 52 -6.69 -7.17 -3.39
CA ASN A 52 -5.51 -6.71 -2.66
C ASN A 52 -5.31 -7.50 -1.36
N ILE A 53 -4.17 -8.17 -1.21
CA ILE A 53 -3.76 -8.80 0.05
C ILE A 53 -2.93 -7.82 0.88
N ASN A 54 -3.24 -7.70 2.16
CA ASN A 54 -2.42 -6.98 3.12
C ASN A 54 -1.65 -7.96 4.00
N CYS A 55 -0.34 -7.76 4.11
CA CYS A 55 0.55 -8.50 4.98
C CYS A 55 1.03 -7.59 6.09
N THR A 56 0.96 -8.00 7.36
CA THR A 56 1.49 -7.23 8.49
C THR A 56 2.38 -8.09 9.37
N PHE A 57 3.64 -7.69 9.46
CA PHE A 57 4.67 -8.30 10.29
C PHE A 57 4.82 -7.52 11.58
N PHE A 58 4.52 -8.17 12.71
CA PHE A 58 4.73 -7.60 14.04
C PHE A 58 6.01 -8.16 14.65
N THR A 59 6.85 -7.25 15.13
CA THR A 59 8.16 -7.57 15.72
C THR A 59 8.42 -6.72 16.96
N HIS A 60 9.39 -7.12 17.77
CA HIS A 60 10.04 -6.15 18.66
C HIS A 60 10.74 -5.07 17.82
N ARG A 61 10.87 -3.85 18.35
CA ARG A 61 11.49 -2.73 17.64
C ARG A 61 12.90 -3.05 17.18
N ASP A 62 13.70 -3.69 18.02
CA ASP A 62 15.11 -3.99 17.73
C ASP A 62 15.29 -5.05 16.64
N GLN A 63 14.24 -5.83 16.38
CA GLN A 63 14.19 -6.87 15.36
C GLN A 63 13.52 -6.38 14.06
N TYR A 64 13.15 -5.10 13.99
CA TYR A 64 12.53 -4.53 12.81
C TYR A 64 13.49 -4.55 11.61
N ARG A 65 13.13 -5.30 10.58
CA ARG A 65 13.88 -5.46 9.32
C ARG A 65 12.91 -5.47 8.15
N ARG A 66 12.68 -4.30 7.52
CA ARG A 66 11.70 -4.13 6.43
C ARG A 66 12.04 -4.99 5.23
N ARG A 67 13.25 -4.85 4.68
CA ARG A 67 13.73 -5.62 3.53
C ARG A 67 13.56 -7.12 3.69
N HIS A 68 13.94 -7.66 4.85
CA HIS A 68 13.78 -9.09 5.15
C HIS A 68 12.33 -9.57 5.03
N ASN A 69 11.37 -8.79 5.55
CA ASN A 69 9.95 -9.13 5.42
C ASN A 69 9.50 -9.14 3.95
N LEU A 70 10.01 -8.23 3.13
CA LEU A 70 9.69 -8.18 1.70
C LEU A 70 10.34 -9.34 0.93
N GLU A 71 11.54 -9.77 1.32
CA GLU A 71 12.21 -10.94 0.73
C GLU A 71 11.38 -12.22 0.92
N ILE A 72 10.72 -12.36 2.08
CA ILE A 72 9.78 -13.46 2.34
C ILE A 72 8.60 -13.41 1.37
N ILE A 73 8.02 -12.22 1.14
CA ILE A 73 6.89 -12.04 0.22
C ILE A 73 7.33 -12.28 -1.24
N CYS A 74 8.45 -11.71 -1.68
CA CYS A 74 9.03 -11.96 -3.00
C CYS A 74 9.25 -13.46 -3.24
N SER A 75 9.87 -14.15 -2.28
CA SER A 75 10.13 -15.59 -2.38
C SER A 75 8.83 -16.40 -2.51
N ALA A 76 7.78 -16.02 -1.79
CA ALA A 76 6.48 -16.67 -1.89
C ALA A 76 5.84 -16.45 -3.27
N ILE A 77 5.87 -15.22 -3.79
CA ILE A 77 5.33 -14.90 -5.13
C ILE A 77 6.10 -15.69 -6.20
N GLN A 78 7.43 -15.61 -6.22
CA GLN A 78 8.27 -16.31 -7.19
C GLN A 78 7.99 -17.82 -7.21
N ARG A 79 7.86 -18.45 -6.04
CA ARG A 79 7.56 -19.89 -5.92
C ARG A 79 6.19 -20.28 -6.44
N LEU A 80 5.20 -19.40 -6.34
CA LEU A 80 3.82 -19.70 -6.71
C LEU A 80 3.52 -19.38 -8.17
N THR A 81 4.20 -18.37 -8.74
CA THR A 81 3.82 -17.81 -10.05
C THR A 81 4.94 -17.82 -11.09
N ASN A 82 6.19 -18.10 -10.69
CA ASN A 82 7.39 -17.96 -11.54
C ASN A 82 7.59 -16.55 -12.12
N LEU A 83 7.01 -15.52 -11.51
CA LEU A 83 7.19 -14.13 -11.95
C LEU A 83 8.52 -13.54 -11.48
N ASP A 84 9.10 -12.67 -12.30
CA ASP A 84 10.29 -11.89 -11.95
C ASP A 84 9.90 -10.71 -11.05
N VAL A 85 9.96 -10.93 -9.74
CA VAL A 85 9.71 -9.90 -8.73
C VAL A 85 10.97 -9.58 -7.93
N GLY A 86 11.17 -8.29 -7.67
CA GLY A 86 12.33 -7.77 -6.93
C GLY A 86 11.96 -6.64 -5.99
N ILE A 87 12.90 -6.25 -5.12
CA ILE A 87 12.73 -5.15 -4.17
C ILE A 87 13.56 -3.96 -4.63
N ASN A 88 12.90 -2.83 -4.93
CA ASN A 88 13.59 -1.62 -5.36
C ASN A 88 14.27 -0.86 -4.20
N SER A 89 14.93 0.26 -4.50
CA SER A 89 15.63 1.10 -3.51
C SER A 89 14.70 1.78 -2.49
N ARG A 90 13.41 1.92 -2.81
CA ARG A 90 12.37 2.44 -1.92
C ARG A 90 11.69 1.36 -1.09
N GLU A 91 12.15 0.11 -1.21
CA GLU A 91 11.56 -1.06 -0.56
C GLU A 91 10.09 -1.30 -1.01
N ASP A 92 9.78 -1.02 -2.27
CA ASP A 92 8.58 -1.55 -2.95
C ASP A 92 8.92 -2.89 -3.61
N ILE A 93 7.92 -3.78 -3.75
CA ILE A 93 8.05 -4.96 -4.62
C ILE A 93 7.61 -4.56 -6.03
N VAL A 94 8.46 -4.85 -7.01
CA VAL A 94 8.27 -4.54 -8.42
C VAL A 94 8.30 -5.80 -9.27
N LEU A 95 7.45 -5.86 -10.28
CA LEU A 95 7.39 -6.87 -11.32
C LEU A 95 8.18 -6.39 -12.55
N ASN A 96 9.06 -7.25 -13.06
CA ASN A 96 9.96 -6.96 -14.19
C ASN A 96 10.74 -5.65 -14.01
N SER A 97 11.08 -5.30 -12.76
CA SER A 97 11.76 -4.03 -12.39
C SER A 97 11.02 -2.72 -12.70
N GLU A 98 9.82 -2.76 -13.28
CA GLU A 98 9.11 -1.57 -13.79
C GLU A 98 7.82 -1.28 -13.02
N HIS A 99 7.02 -2.30 -12.77
CA HIS A 99 5.64 -2.13 -12.30
C HIS A 99 5.55 -2.45 -10.82
N LYS A 100 5.06 -1.50 -10.01
CA LYS A 100 4.87 -1.74 -8.58
C LYS A 100 3.70 -2.69 -8.35
N ILE A 101 3.95 -3.76 -7.59
CA ILE A 101 2.92 -4.73 -7.19
C ILE A 101 2.66 -4.71 -5.68
N SER A 102 3.53 -4.04 -4.90
CA SER A 102 3.44 -3.93 -3.45
C SER A 102 3.95 -2.59 -2.96
N GLY A 103 3.15 -1.91 -2.12
CA GLY A 103 3.60 -0.74 -1.37
C GLY A 103 3.79 -1.07 0.10
N THR A 104 4.78 -0.44 0.73
CA THR A 104 5.09 -0.63 2.15
C THR A 104 4.82 0.62 3.00
N ALA A 105 4.44 0.39 4.25
CA ALA A 105 4.53 1.38 5.31
C ALA A 105 4.85 0.68 6.65
N ALA A 106 5.24 1.47 7.65
CA ALA A 106 5.57 0.94 8.96
C ALA A 106 5.26 1.95 10.08
N LYS A 107 5.13 1.44 11.30
CA LYS A 107 5.09 2.24 12.52
C LYS A 107 6.00 1.60 13.54
N LEU A 108 6.88 2.42 14.11
CA LEU A 108 7.74 2.03 15.23
C LEU A 108 7.15 2.65 16.50
N GLY A 109 6.80 1.81 17.46
CA GLY A 109 6.43 2.19 18.82
C GLY A 109 7.64 2.21 19.75
N ARG A 110 7.38 2.19 21.06
CA ARG A 110 8.45 2.13 22.08
C ARG A 110 9.18 0.79 22.03
N CYS A 111 8.45 -0.31 22.16
CA CYS A 111 8.99 -1.69 22.19
C CYS A 111 8.54 -2.53 20.99
N SER A 112 7.42 -2.17 20.36
CA SER A 112 6.88 -2.90 19.21
C SER A 112 7.08 -2.14 17.91
N ALA A 113 7.13 -2.89 16.82
CA ALA A 113 7.11 -2.37 15.47
C ALA A 113 6.14 -3.21 14.63
N TYR A 114 5.48 -2.58 13.69
CA TYR A 114 4.84 -3.30 12.61
C TYR A 114 5.26 -2.74 11.25
N HIS A 115 5.57 -3.66 10.35
CA HIS A 115 5.74 -3.43 8.92
C HIS A 115 4.52 -4.01 8.23
N HIS A 116 3.87 -3.24 7.36
CA HIS A 116 2.82 -3.79 6.52
C HIS A 116 3.02 -3.42 5.08
N CYS A 117 2.63 -4.33 4.20
CA CYS A 117 2.66 -4.13 2.76
C CYS A 117 1.40 -4.67 2.10
N THR A 118 1.08 -4.11 0.94
CA THR A 118 0.04 -4.60 0.04
C THR A 118 0.62 -5.59 -0.96
N VAL A 119 -0.21 -6.43 -1.56
CA VAL A 119 0.13 -7.22 -2.75
C VAL A 119 -1.07 -7.17 -3.68
N LEU A 120 -0.87 -6.60 -4.86
CA LEU A 120 -1.89 -6.48 -5.89
C LEU A 120 -2.00 -7.81 -6.62
N VAL A 121 -3.07 -8.58 -6.35
CA VAL A 121 -3.31 -9.89 -6.95
C VAL A 121 -4.29 -9.80 -8.11
N ASP A 122 -5.45 -9.19 -7.88
CA ASP A 122 -6.46 -9.00 -8.91
C ASP A 122 -7.29 -7.75 -8.60
N VAL A 123 -6.60 -6.64 -8.34
CA VAL A 123 -7.23 -5.36 -8.01
C VAL A 123 -7.86 -4.74 -9.25
N ASN A 124 -9.04 -4.16 -9.10
CA ASN A 124 -9.66 -3.38 -10.17
C ASN A 124 -8.87 -2.09 -10.43
N ALA A 125 -8.02 -2.11 -11.45
CA ALA A 125 -7.11 -1.01 -11.77
C ALA A 125 -7.83 0.28 -12.18
N ALA A 126 -9.01 0.18 -12.81
CA ALA A 126 -9.81 1.34 -13.19
C ALA A 126 -10.36 2.05 -11.95
N VAL A 127 -10.97 1.29 -11.03
CA VAL A 127 -11.48 1.82 -9.75
C VAL A 127 -10.35 2.38 -8.90
N LEU A 128 -9.19 1.71 -8.85
CA LEU A 128 -7.99 2.22 -8.19
C LEU A 128 -7.59 3.59 -8.75
N HIS A 129 -7.49 3.70 -10.08
CA HIS A 129 -7.07 4.93 -10.74
C HIS A 129 -8.05 6.08 -10.44
N ASP A 130 -9.34 5.84 -10.57
CA ASP A 130 -10.37 6.86 -10.39
C ASP A 130 -10.52 7.27 -8.92
N SER A 131 -10.32 6.33 -7.99
CA SER A 131 -10.31 6.58 -6.54
C SER A 131 -9.16 7.49 -6.11
N LEU A 132 -7.99 7.37 -6.73
CA LEU A 132 -6.77 8.11 -6.36
C LEU A 132 -6.55 9.38 -7.22
N SER A 133 -7.47 9.66 -8.14
CA SER A 133 -7.42 10.81 -9.05
C SER A 133 -8.18 12.00 -8.48
N SER A 134 -7.60 12.69 -7.49
CA SER A 134 -8.20 13.91 -6.95
C SER A 134 -8.56 14.92 -8.05
N LYS A 135 -9.77 15.45 -7.96
CA LYS A 135 -10.32 16.50 -8.84
C LYS A 135 -10.19 17.89 -8.23
N VAL A 136 -9.67 18.00 -7.02
CA VAL A 136 -9.56 19.27 -6.32
C VAL A 136 -8.30 19.98 -6.82
N GLY A 137 -8.49 21.11 -7.50
CA GLY A 137 -7.40 22.01 -7.89
C GLY A 137 -7.05 23.00 -6.77
N ASN A 138 -5.84 23.54 -6.80
CA ASN A 138 -5.40 24.72 -6.02
C ASN A 138 -5.50 24.60 -4.49
N VAL A 139 -5.19 23.42 -3.92
CA VAL A 139 -5.09 23.26 -2.46
C VAL A 139 -3.64 23.43 -2.02
N GLU A 140 -3.34 24.51 -1.32
CA GLU A 140 -2.06 24.64 -0.61
C GLU A 140 -2.07 23.75 0.64
N SER A 141 -1.17 22.77 0.69
CA SER A 141 -1.08 21.84 1.82
C SER A 141 0.35 21.48 2.14
N ARG A 142 0.65 21.38 3.44
CA ARG A 142 1.91 20.83 3.98
C ARG A 142 1.84 19.32 4.25
N ALA A 143 0.75 18.68 3.86
CA ALA A 143 0.55 17.25 4.05
C ALA A 143 1.52 16.43 3.20
N THR A 144 1.83 15.21 3.65
CA THR A 144 2.65 14.27 2.89
C THR A 144 1.95 13.90 1.57
N GLN A 145 2.65 14.03 0.45
CA GLN A 145 2.12 13.68 -0.87
C GLN A 145 2.45 12.22 -1.23
N SER A 146 1.56 11.58 -1.98
CA SER A 146 1.85 10.27 -2.57
C SER A 146 2.83 10.34 -3.73
N VAL A 147 3.66 9.31 -3.86
CA VAL A 147 4.49 9.09 -5.05
C VAL A 147 3.71 8.19 -6.01
N ARG A 148 3.27 8.75 -7.14
CA ARG A 148 2.57 7.99 -8.18
C ARG A 148 3.57 7.17 -8.98
N VAL A 149 3.28 5.89 -9.12
CA VAL A 149 4.06 4.94 -9.92
C VAL A 149 3.12 4.01 -10.67
N PRO A 150 3.50 3.51 -11.85
CA PRO A 150 2.74 2.48 -12.54
C PRO A 150 2.61 1.23 -11.66
N VAL A 151 1.40 0.67 -11.62
CA VAL A 151 1.08 -0.54 -10.86
C VAL A 151 0.60 -1.66 -11.77
N LYS A 152 0.76 -2.91 -11.34
CA LYS A 152 0.23 -4.08 -12.03
C LYS A 152 -0.19 -5.15 -11.02
N ASN A 153 -1.16 -5.98 -11.40
CA ASN A 153 -1.47 -7.20 -10.66
C ASN A 153 -0.40 -8.27 -10.95
N ILE A 154 -0.18 -9.17 -10.00
CA ILE A 154 0.66 -10.37 -10.22
C ILE A 154 0.00 -11.34 -11.20
#